data_AF-A0A444IV56-F1
#
_entry.id   AF-A0A444IV56-F1
#
_cell.length_a   1.000
_cell.length_b   1.000
_cell.length_c   1.000
_cell.angle_alpha   90.00
_cell.angle_beta   90.00
_cell.angle_gamma   90.00
#
_symmetry.space_group_name_H-M   'P 1'
#
loop_
_entity.id
_entity.type
_entity.pdbx_description
1 polymer ?
#
loop_
_entity_poly.entity_id
_entity_poly.type
_entity_poly.pdbx_seq_one_letter_code
_entity_poly.pdbx_strand_id
1 'polypeptide(L)' 'MAHPLNKLTIKGFKSIQNLEAFHLASLNVFIGGNGAGKSNFIEFFRMLRDHIQEDKE' A
#
# COMPACT_ATOMS: atom_id res chain seq x y z
N MET A 1 -8.49 21.12 -0.70
CA MET A 1 -7.73 20.53 -1.83
C MET A 1 -7.38 19.10 -1.45
N ALA A 2 -7.45 18.14 -2.36
CA ALA A 2 -7.01 16.77 -2.06
C ALA A 2 -5.48 16.73 -2.00
N HIS A 3 -4.92 16.13 -0.95
CA HIS A 3 -3.47 15.95 -0.81
C HIS A 3 -3.11 14.52 -1.26
N PRO A 4 -2.38 14.33 -2.37
CA PRO A 4 -2.01 13.00 -2.82
C PRO A 4 -1.00 12.35 -1.86
N LEU A 5 -1.08 11.02 -1.76
CA LEU A 5 -0.10 10.23 -1.01
C LEU A 5 1.17 10.09 -1.84
N ASN A 6 2.23 10.79 -1.43
CA ASN A 6 3.51 10.80 -2.18
C ASN A 6 4.53 9.79 -1.63
N LYS A 7 4.38 9.37 -0.37
CA LYS A 7 5.35 8.53 0.34
C LYS A 7 4.66 7.64 1.37
N LEU A 8 5.08 6.39 1.47
CA LEU A 8 4.50 5.40 2.38
C LEU A 8 5.58 4.52 3.01
N THR A 9 5.40 4.16 4.28
CA THR A 9 6.16 3.11 4.96
C THR A 9 5.20 2.03 5.43
N ILE A 10 5.49 0.76 5.09
CA ILE A 10 4.74 -0.42 5.55
C ILE A 10 5.70 -1.33 6.31
N LYS A 11 5.32 -1.74 7.53
CA LYS A 11 6.11 -2.66 8.35
C LYS A 11 5.22 -3.80 8.85
N GLY A 12 5.68 -5.04 8.69
CA GLY A 12 5.00 -6.24 9.21
C GLY A 12 3.64 -6.55 8.58
N PHE A 13 3.38 -6.16 7.33
CA PHE A 13 2.10 -6.44 6.65
C PHE A 13 2.22 -7.64 5.72
N LYS A 14 1.57 -8.76 6.07
CA LYS A 14 1.64 -10.02 5.31
C LYS A 14 3.10 -10.38 4.99
N SER A 15 3.46 -10.53 3.71
CA SER A 15 4.85 -10.83 3.30
C SER A 15 5.76 -9.60 3.26
N ILE A 16 5.25 -8.39 3.47
CA ILE A 16 6.03 -7.15 3.47
C ILE A 16 6.61 -6.95 4.88
N GLN A 17 7.85 -7.37 5.07
CA GLN A 17 8.57 -7.19 6.34
C GLN A 17 8.86 -5.70 6.61
N ASN A 18 9.51 -5.04 5.66
CA ASN A 18 9.83 -3.61 5.74
C ASN A 18 9.84 -3.01 4.33
N LEU A 19 8.94 -2.07 4.07
CA LEU A 19 8.94 -1.19 2.91
C LEU A 19 9.06 0.23 3.44
N GLU A 20 10.26 0.79 3.34
CA GLU A 20 10.56 2.07 3.95
C GLU A 20 10.57 3.18 2.91
N ALA A 21 9.91 4.30 3.23
CA ALA A 21 10.02 5.53 2.45
C ALA A 21 9.66 5.36 0.96
N PHE A 22 8.74 4.45 0.64
CA PHE A 22 8.36 4.13 -0.74
C PHE A 22 7.66 5.30 -1.39
N HIS A 23 8.20 5.76 -2.51
CA HIS A 23 7.66 6.87 -3.28
C HIS A 23 6.55 6.41 -4.20
N LEU A 24 5.43 7.14 -4.19
CA LEU A 24 4.30 6.92 -5.06
C LEU A 24 4.21 8.04 -6.10
N ALA A 25 4.08 7.65 -7.36
CA ALA A 25 3.78 8.55 -8.46
C ALA A 25 2.30 8.47 -8.86
N SER A 26 1.87 9.29 -9.81
CA SER A 26 0.55 9.20 -10.43
C SER A 26 0.30 7.86 -11.15
N LEU A 27 1.37 7.18 -11.57
CA LEU A 27 1.35 5.84 -12.13
C LEU A 27 2.50 5.01 -11.55
N ASN A 28 2.18 3.86 -10.97
CA ASN A 28 3.17 2.94 -10.41
C ASN A 28 3.02 1.57 -11.07
N VAL A 29 4.11 1.02 -11.60
CA VAL A 29 4.15 -0.31 -12.22
C VAL A 29 5.00 -1.21 -11.35
N PHE A 30 4.39 -2.24 -10.76
CA PHE A 30 5.08 -3.17 -9.86
C PHE A 30 5.55 -4.41 -10.62
N ILE A 31 6.87 -4.58 -10.72
CA ILE A 31 7.51 -5.70 -11.43
C ILE A 31 8.27 -6.57 -10.41
N GLY A 32 8.23 -7.89 -10.60
CA GLY A 32 8.97 -8.84 -9.75
C GLY A 32 8.41 -10.26 -9.87
N GLY A 33 9.14 -11.24 -9.34
CA GLY A 33 8.74 -12.64 -9.36
C GLY A 33 7.45 -12.94 -8.57
N ASN A 34 6.90 -14.14 -8.75
CA ASN A 34 5.79 -14.63 -7.93
C ASN A 34 6.23 -14.68 -6.45
N GLY A 35 5.35 -14.24 -5.55
CA GLY A 35 5.66 -14.17 -4.12
C GLY A 35 6.47 -12.95 -3.67
N ALA A 36 6.94 -12.07 -4.59
CA ALA A 36 7.70 -10.86 -4.23
C ALA A 36 6.92 -9.78 -3.46
N GLY A 37 5.66 -10.04 -3.07
CA GLY A 37 4.85 -9.10 -2.28
C GLY A 37 4.03 -8.07 -3.07
N LYS A 38 4.02 -8.14 -4.41
CA LYS A 38 3.25 -7.21 -5.27
C LYS A 38 1.76 -7.16 -4.94
N SER A 39 1.10 -8.31 -4.88
CA SER A 39 -0.34 -8.37 -4.53
C SER A 39 -0.60 -7.93 -3.10
N ASN A 40 0.28 -8.27 -2.16
CA ASN A 40 0.18 -7.84 -0.76
C ASN A 40 0.27 -6.30 -0.65
N PHE A 41 1.10 -5.64 -1.46
CA PHE A 41 1.15 -4.18 -1.48
C PHE A 41 -0.19 -3.56 -1.91
N ILE A 42 -0.88 -4.15 -2.91
CA ILE A 42 -2.20 -3.68 -3.33
C ILE A 42 -3.27 -3.96 -2.27
N GLU A 43 -3.22 -5.13 -1.62
CA GLU A 43 -4.16 -5.50 -0.54
C GLU A 43 -4.06 -4.58 0.68
N PHE A 44 -2.89 -4.02 0.98
CA PHE A 44 -2.74 -3.02 2.04
C PHE A 44 -3.70 -1.84 1.85
N PHE A 45 -3.86 -1.32 0.63
CA PHE A 45 -4.78 -0.22 0.34
C PHE A 45 -6.25 -0.66 0.39
N ARG A 46 -6.55 -1.93 0.11
CA ARG A 46 -7.91 -2.48 0.27
C ARG A 46 -8.30 -2.50 1.74
N MET A 47 -7.43 -3.06 2.59
CA MET A 47 -7.63 -3.06 4.05
C MET A 47 -7.83 -1.64 4.60
N LEU A 48 -7.00 -0.67 4.18
CA LEU A 48 -7.18 0.73 4.62
C LEU A 48 -8.53 1.31 4.20
N ARG A 49 -9.00 0.99 2.99
CA ARG A 49 -10.32 1.43 2.51
C ARG A 49 -11.44 0.86 3.38
N ASP A 50 -11.36 -0.42 3.69
CA ASP A 50 -12.39 -1.12 4.47
C ASP A 50 -12.48 -0.51 5.88
N HIS A 51 -11.35 -0.28 6.55
CA HIS A 51 -11.34 0.37 7.87
C HIS A 51 -11.81 1.83 7.85
N ILE A 52 -11.47 2.61 6.82
CA ILE A 52 -11.97 4.00 6.70
C ILE A 52 -13.49 4.02 6.44
N GLN A 53 -14.05 2.94 5.89
CA GLN A 53 -15.47 2.83 5.62
C GLN A 53 -16.25 2.40 6.87
N GLU A 54 -15.66 1.56 7.74
CA GLU A 54 -16.22 1.20 9.04
C GLU A 54 -16.37 2.41 9.98
N ASP A 55 -15.43 3.36 9.97
CA ASP A 55 -15.48 4.57 10.81
C ASP A 55 -16.58 5.58 10.42
N LYS A 56 -17.31 5.34 9.32
CA LYS A 56 -18.36 6.23 8.81
C LYS A 56 -19.79 5.76 9.06
N GLU A 57 -19.98 4.62 9.71
CA GLU A 57 -21.27 4.15 10.25
C GLU A 57 -21.35 4.35 11.76
#